data_AF-A0A9D4I6D0-F1
#
_entry.id   AF-A0A9D4I6D0-F1
#
_cell.length_a   1.000
_cell.length_b   1.000
_cell.length_c   1.000
_cell.angle_alpha   90.00
_cell.angle_beta   90.00
_cell.angle_gamma   90.00
#
_symmetry.space_group_name_H-M   'P 1'
#
loop_
_entity.id
_entity.type
_entity.pdbx_description
1 polymer ?
#
loop_
_entity_poly.entity_id
_entity_poly.type
_entity_poly.pdbx_seq_one_letter_code
_entity_poly.pdbx_strand_id
1 'polypeptide(L)'
;MTVNLTLPVSALRASGSANPYLSTNMMSKPVDTVIHGVESMLKEPYGCCQQTFYTTVPIVAGLYYLKQTRTLTEQQKQSGHRFLSIGLYI
;
A
#
# COMPACT_ATOMS: atom_id res chain seq x y z
N MET A 1 -11.20 5.40 20.53
CA MET A 1 -9.75 5.33 20.23
C MET A 1 -9.37 6.62 19.54
N THR A 2 -8.33 7.30 20.02
CA THR A 2 -7.94 8.62 19.51
C THR A 2 -6.51 8.53 19.03
N VAL A 3 -6.25 8.85 17.76
CA VAL A 3 -4.90 8.87 17.19
C VAL A 3 -4.40 10.30 17.21
N ASN A 4 -3.32 10.57 17.93
CA ASN A 4 -2.73 11.89 18.04
C ASN A 4 -1.51 11.96 17.13
N LEU A 5 -1.51 12.89 16.18
CA LEU A 5 -0.47 13.02 15.18
C LEU A 5 0.32 14.29 15.47
N THR A 6 1.63 14.15 15.67
CA THR A 6 2.52 15.28 15.96
C THR A 6 3.51 15.40 14.82
N LEU A 7 3.63 16.60 14.25
CA LEU A 7 4.61 16.88 13.21
C LEU A 7 6.01 17.03 13.84
N PRO A 8 7.05 16.41 13.26
CA PRO A 8 8.42 16.62 13.73
C PRO A 8 8.85 18.06 13.44
N VAL A 9 9.71 18.61 14.32
CA VAL A 9 10.24 19.99 14.19
C VAL A 9 11.01 20.25 12.88
N SER A 10 11.46 19.20 12.21
CA SER A 10 12.13 19.26 10.91
C SER A 10 11.19 19.13 9.71
N ALA A 11 9.86 19.08 9.91
CA ALA A 11 8.91 18.93 8.82
C ALA A 11 8.93 20.14 7.88
N LEU A 12 9.03 19.87 6.57
CA LEU A 12 8.94 20.90 5.53
C LEU A 12 7.54 21.53 5.55
N ARG A 13 7.45 22.84 5.22
CA ARG A 13 6.15 23.51 5.13
C ARG A 13 5.25 22.78 4.13
N ALA A 14 4.01 22.51 4.56
CA ALA A 14 2.98 21.80 3.80
C ALA A 14 3.26 20.33 3.43
N SER A 15 4.24 19.66 4.06
CA SER A 15 4.50 18.23 3.82
C SER A 15 3.71 17.28 4.74
N GLY A 16 2.92 17.79 5.68
CA GLY A 16 2.15 16.99 6.61
C GLY A 16 0.93 16.36 5.91
N SER A 17 0.91 15.03 5.80
CA SER A 17 -0.26 14.29 5.32
C SER A 17 -0.55 13.11 6.23
N ALA A 18 -1.83 12.88 6.50
CA ALA A 18 -2.31 11.74 7.26
C ALA A 18 -3.59 11.22 6.63
N ASN A 19 -3.53 10.02 6.07
CA ASN A 19 -4.69 9.34 5.51
C ASN A 19 -5.12 8.20 6.43
N PRO A 20 -6.18 8.38 7.23
CA PRO A 20 -6.69 7.31 8.07
C PRO A 20 -7.30 6.21 7.19
N TYR A 21 -7.02 4.95 7.51
CA TYR A 21 -7.65 3.79 6.88
C TYR A 21 -8.32 2.94 7.95
N LEU A 22 -9.61 2.67 7.79
CA LEU A 22 -10.39 1.85 8.71
C LEU A 22 -10.65 0.48 8.06
N SER A 23 -10.06 -0.56 8.62
CA SER A 23 -10.32 -1.95 8.27
C SER A 23 -11.18 -2.58 9.37
N THR A 24 -12.40 -3.00 9.03
CA THR A 24 -13.36 -3.57 9.99
C THR A 24 -13.13 -5.06 10.26
N ASN A 25 -12.36 -5.75 9.41
CA ASN A 25 -11.91 -7.14 9.58
C ASN A 25 -10.81 -7.49 8.56
N MET A 26 -10.16 -8.67 8.69
CA MET A 26 -9.16 -9.17 7.72
C MET A 26 -9.69 -9.30 6.29
N MET A 27 -11.02 -9.40 6.10
CA MET A 27 -11.68 -9.47 4.79
C MET A 27 -11.80 -8.09 4.11
N SER A 28 -11.48 -7.00 4.81
CA SER A 28 -11.60 -5.66 4.22
C SER A 28 -10.66 -5.46 3.03
N LYS A 29 -9.51 -6.13 2.97
CA LYS A 29 -8.54 -6.02 1.86
C LYS A 29 -9.05 -6.65 0.55
N PRO A 30 -9.55 -7.90 0.54
CA PRO A 30 -10.25 -8.46 -0.62
C PRO A 30 -11.46 -7.62 -1.04
N VAL A 31 -12.25 -7.11 -0.08
CA VAL A 31 -13.40 -6.25 -0.36
C VAL A 31 -12.96 -4.91 -0.96
N ASP A 32 -11.86 -4.32 -0.50
CA ASP A 32 -11.23 -3.12 -1.08
C ASP A 32 -10.82 -3.37 -2.54
N THR A 33 -10.35 -4.58 -2.85
CA THR A 33 -9.98 -4.98 -4.22
C THR A 33 -11.20 -5.13 -5.12
N VAL A 34 -12.33 -5.61 -4.59
CA VAL A 34 -13.59 -5.70 -5.34
C VAL A 34 -14.19 -4.31 -5.58
N ILE A 35 -14.09 -3.40 -4.61
CA ILE A 35 -14.71 -2.06 -4.67
C ILE A 35 -13.85 -1.04 -5.43
N HIS A 36 -12.55 -1.00 -5.16
CA HIS A 36 -11.61 -0.01 -5.72
C HIS A 36 -10.67 -0.61 -6.77
N GLY A 37 -10.89 -1.88 -7.16
CA GLY A 37 -10.07 -2.59 -8.10
C GLY A 37 -8.72 -3.05 -7.54
N VAL A 38 -7.96 -3.74 -8.37
CA VAL A 38 -6.66 -4.34 -8.03
C VAL A 38 -5.61 -3.29 -7.66
N GLU A 39 -5.81 -2.03 -8.06
CA GLU A 39 -4.96 -0.91 -7.67
C GLU A 39 -4.92 -0.68 -6.16
N SER A 40 -6.00 -1.03 -5.44
CA SER A 40 -6.03 -0.94 -3.97
C SER A 40 -5.04 -1.89 -3.27
N MET A 41 -4.51 -2.89 -3.98
CA MET A 41 -3.46 -3.78 -3.49
C MET A 41 -2.06 -3.16 -3.60
N LEU A 42 -1.87 -2.11 -4.41
CA LEU A 42 -0.60 -1.41 -4.61
C LEU A 42 -0.39 -0.33 -3.54
N LYS A 43 -0.29 -0.74 -2.28
CA LYS A 43 -0.01 0.17 -1.14
C LYS A 43 1.44 0.07 -0.71
N GLU A 44 2.04 1.20 -0.37
CA GLU A 44 3.41 1.24 0.14
C GLU A 44 3.54 0.41 1.43
N PRO A 45 4.58 -0.44 1.57
CA PRO A 45 4.80 -1.21 2.78
C PRO A 45 5.15 -0.33 3.98
N TYR A 46 4.72 -0.71 5.17
CA TYR A 46 4.97 0.03 6.40
C TYR A 46 5.03 -0.89 7.63
N GLY A 47 5.65 -0.38 8.69
CA GLY A 47 5.65 -1.00 10.01
C GLY A 47 6.76 -2.02 10.26
N CYS A 48 6.54 -2.94 11.20
CA CYS A 48 7.48 -4.02 11.53
C CYS A 48 7.48 -5.11 10.42
N CYS A 49 8.49 -6.01 10.40
CA CYS A 49 8.65 -7.05 9.37
C CYS A 49 7.34 -7.80 9.02
N GLN A 50 6.55 -8.18 10.02
CA GLN A 50 5.29 -8.89 9.79
C GLN A 50 4.25 -8.03 9.06
N GLN A 51 4.18 -6.73 9.37
CA GLN A 51 3.29 -5.77 8.70
C GLN A 51 3.77 -5.43 7.28
N THR A 52 5.09 -5.31 7.10
CA THR A 52 5.72 -5.20 5.78
C THR A 52 5.35 -6.40 4.92
N PHE A 53 5.48 -7.63 5.44
CA PHE A 53 5.08 -8.84 4.70
C PHE A 53 3.59 -8.83 4.31
N TYR A 54 2.69 -8.43 5.22
CA TYR A 54 1.26 -8.32 4.96
C TYR A 54 0.87 -7.25 3.93
N THR A 55 1.76 -6.31 3.63
CA THR A 55 1.54 -5.26 2.61
C THR A 55 2.23 -5.61 1.30
N THR A 56 3.39 -6.28 1.33
CA THR A 56 4.13 -6.70 0.14
C THR A 56 3.45 -7.85 -0.63
N VAL A 57 2.90 -8.85 0.05
CA VAL A 57 2.26 -10.01 -0.62
C VAL A 57 1.10 -9.61 -1.56
N PRO A 58 0.16 -8.74 -1.15
CA PRO A 58 -0.88 -8.24 -2.05
C PRO A 58 -0.36 -7.50 -3.29
N ILE A 59 0.75 -6.77 -3.18
CA ILE A 59 1.36 -6.03 -4.31
C ILE A 59 1.82 -7.02 -5.38
N VAL A 60 2.51 -8.10 -4.99
CA VAL A 60 2.95 -9.16 -5.91
C VAL A 60 1.76 -9.82 -6.60
N ALA A 61 0.72 -10.17 -5.84
CA ALA A 61 -0.48 -10.80 -6.37
C ALA A 61 -1.23 -9.87 -7.35
N GLY A 62 -1.37 -8.58 -7.01
CA GLY A 62 -2.03 -7.59 -7.86
C GLY A 62 -1.28 -7.35 -9.17
N LEU A 63 0.04 -7.19 -9.13
CA LEU A 63 0.86 -7.05 -10.34
C LEU A 63 0.81 -8.30 -11.21
N TYR A 64 0.84 -9.49 -10.60
CA TYR A 64 0.72 -10.76 -11.33
C TYR A 64 -0.63 -10.86 -12.04
N TYR A 65 -1.72 -10.52 -11.35
CA TYR A 65 -3.06 -10.51 -11.94
C TYR A 65 -3.15 -9.52 -13.11
N LEU A 66 -2.73 -8.26 -12.92
CA LEU A 66 -2.76 -7.23 -13.96
C LEU A 66 -1.92 -7.60 -15.19
N LYS A 67 -0.79 -8.28 -14.97
CA LYS A 67 0.05 -8.83 -16.05
C LYS A 67 -0.68 -9.91 -16.83
N GLN A 68 -1.36 -10.83 -16.15
CA GLN A 68 -2.13 -11.92 -16.78
C GLN A 68 -3.34 -11.40 -17.56
N THR A 69 -4.03 -10.37 -17.05
CA THR A 69 -5.17 -9.74 -17.73
C THR A 69 -4.78 -8.74 -18.83
N ARG A 70 -3.48 -8.51 -19.06
CA ARG A 70 -2.94 -7.50 -20.00
C ARG A 70 -3.42 -6.08 -19.72
N THR A 71 -3.82 -5.79 -18.48
CA THR A 71 -4.27 -4.46 -18.05
C THR A 71 -3.20 -3.72 -17.24
N LEU A 72 -2.00 -4.29 -17.12
CA LEU A 72 -0.88 -3.66 -16.43
C LEU A 72 -0.36 -2.44 -17.21
N THR A 73 -0.45 -1.27 -16.60
CA THR A 73 0.15 -0.04 -17.14
C THR A 73 1.60 0.12 -16.68
N GLU A 74 2.42 0.86 -17.44
CA GLU A 74 3.80 1.15 -17.03
C GLU A 74 3.87 1.95 -15.72
N GLN A 75 2.87 2.80 -15.44
CA GLN A 75 2.78 3.52 -14.17
C GLN A 75 2.53 2.57 -12.98
N GLN A 76 1.58 1.63 -13.09
CA GLN A 76 1.32 0.63 -12.05
C GLN A 76 2.53 -0.28 -11.83
N LYS A 77 3.22 -0.64 -12.90
CA LYS A 77 4.45 -1.43 -12.85
C LYS A 77 5.58 -0.68 -12.13
N GLN A 78 5.84 0.59 -12.48
CA GLN A 78 6.86 1.40 -11.80
C GLN A 78 6.55 1.59 -10.30
N SER A 79 5.31 1.95 -9.96
CA SER A 79 4.88 2.08 -8.56
C SER A 79 5.00 0.76 -7.81
N GLY A 80 4.55 -0.34 -8.41
CA GLY A 80 4.67 -1.68 -7.86
C GLY A 80 6.12 -2.10 -7.59
N HIS A 81 7.03 -1.91 -8.56
CA HIS A 81 8.45 -2.18 -8.38
C HIS A 81 9.08 -1.33 -7.27
N ARG A 82 8.72 -0.04 -7.20
CA ARG A 82 9.16 0.84 -6.12
C ARG A 82 8.70 0.29 -4.76
N PHE A 83 7.42 -0.03 -4.62
CA PHE A 83 6.89 -0.57 -3.35
C PHE A 83 7.48 -1.93 -2.97
N LEU A 84 7.73 -2.81 -3.95
CA LEU A 84 8.43 -4.09 -3.70
C LEU A 84 9.88 -3.87 -3.26
N SER A 85 10.60 -2.90 -3.85
CA SER A 85 11.96 -2.57 -3.41
C SER A 85 11.99 -2.06 -1.97
N ILE A 86 10.97 -1.32 -1.53
CA ILE A 86 10.85 -0.88 -0.14
C ILE A 86 10.55 -2.08 0.77
N GLY A 87 9.59 -2.94 0.41
CA GLY A 87 9.16 -4.05 1.27
C GLY A 87 10.14 -5.22 1.39
N LEU A 88 11.05 -5.39 0.42
CA LEU A 88 12.03 -6.49 0.39
C LEU A 88 13.44 -6.10 0.87
N TYR A 89 13.72 -4.81 1.02
CA TYR A 89 15.00 -4.28 1.55
C TYR A 89 14.92 -3.82 3.02
N ILE A 90 13.80 -4.07 3.70
CA ILE A 90 13.64 -3.93 5.17
C ILE A 90 13.92 -5.29 5.81
#